data_AF-A0A357V3I8-F1
#
_entry.id   AF-A0A357V3I8-F1
#
_cell.length_a   1.000
_cell.length_b   1.000
_cell.length_c   1.000
_cell.angle_alpha   90.00
_cell.angle_beta   90.00
_cell.angle_gamma   90.00
#
_symmetry.space_group_name_H-M   'P 1'
#
loop_
_entity.id
_entity.type
_entity.pdbx_description
1 polymer ?
#
loop_
_entity_poly.entity_id
_entity_poly.type
_entity_poly.pdbx_seq_one_letter_code
_entity_poly.pdbx_strand_id
1 'polypeptide(L)' 'MADSALRLVEKQDVDKSKALDAALGQIERAFGKGSIM' A
#
# COMPACT_ATOMS: atom_id res chain seq x y z
N MET A 1 24.39 0.77 11.12
CA MET A 1 23.52 0.49 9.97
C MET A 1 22.11 0.97 10.31
N ALA A 2 21.42 1.66 9.40
CA ALA A 2 20.02 2.02 9.56
C ALA A 2 19.17 0.74 9.51
N ASP A 3 18.40 0.49 10.57
CA ASP A 3 17.47 -0.62 10.67
C ASP A 3 16.44 -0.48 9.55
N SER A 4 16.44 -1.42 8.59
CA SER A 4 15.48 -1.42 7.50
C SER A 4 14.09 -1.65 8.08
N ALA A 5 13.27 -0.60 8.11
CA ALA A 5 11.91 -0.56 8.67
C ALA A 5 10.87 -1.38 7.89
N LEU A 6 11.28 -2.47 7.25
CA LEU A 6 10.43 -3.32 6.43
C LEU A 6 10.00 -4.53 7.27
N ARG A 7 8.80 -4.44 7.84
CA ARG A 7 8.15 -5.61 8.49
C ARG A 7 7.68 -6.58 7.41
N LEU A 8 8.10 -7.83 7.52
CA LEU A 8 7.57 -8.94 6.74
C LEU A 8 6.12 -9.18 7.19
N VAL A 9 5.15 -8.88 6.31
CA VAL A 9 3.74 -9.17 6.55
C VAL A 9 3.49 -10.63 6.18
N GLU A 10 3.33 -11.48 7.20
CA GLU A 10 2.87 -12.85 7.02
C GLU A 10 1.47 -12.86 6.40
N LYS A 11 1.06 -14.00 5.82
CA LYS A 11 -0.20 -14.21 5.10
C LYS A 11 -1.42 -14.11 6.05
N GLN A 12 -1.64 -12.93 6.61
CA GLN A 12 -2.91 -12.54 7.19
C GLN A 12 -3.93 -12.56 6.06
N ASP A 13 -5.15 -12.97 6.36
CA ASP A 13 -6.27 -12.91 5.41
C ASP A 13 -6.53 -11.43 5.12
N VAL A 14 -5.76 -10.90 4.16
CA VAL A 14 -5.82 -9.50 3.78
C VAL A 14 -7.15 -9.33 3.08
N ASP A 15 -8.06 -8.63 3.73
CA ASP A 15 -9.29 -8.16 3.10
C ASP A 15 -8.90 -7.42 1.81
N LYS A 16 -9.19 -8.07 0.67
CA LYS A 16 -8.72 -7.65 -0.65
C LYS A 16 -9.18 -6.22 -0.96
N SER A 17 -10.36 -5.84 -0.48
CA SER A 17 -10.90 -4.48 -0.65
C SER A 17 -10.03 -3.47 0.10
N LYS A 18 -9.67 -3.77 1.35
CA LYS A 18 -8.81 -2.90 2.17
C LYS A 18 -7.41 -2.74 1.58
N ALA A 19 -6.82 -3.82 1.04
CA ALA A 19 -5.52 -3.73 0.37
C ALA A 19 -5.59 -2.94 -0.93
N LEU A 20 -6.67 -3.10 -1.69
CA LEU A 20 -6.91 -2.35 -2.90
C LEU A 20 -7.02 -0.85 -2.59
N ASP A 21 -7.83 -0.45 -1.62
CA ASP A 21 -7.98 0.95 -1.21
C ASP A 21 -6.65 1.56 -0.73
N ALA A 22 -5.89 0.80 0.06
CA ALA A 22 -4.57 1.24 0.53
C ALA A 22 -3.58 1.43 -0.62
N ALA A 23 -3.58 0.53 -1.61
CA ALA A 23 -2.73 0.61 -2.79
C ALA A 23 -3.14 1.80 -3.69
N LEU A 24 -4.43 2.00 -3.93
CA LEU A 24 -4.95 3.14 -4.69
C LEU A 24 -4.54 4.47 -4.05
N GLY A 25 -4.69 4.60 -2.73
CA GLY A 25 -4.26 5.80 -2.00
C GLY A 25 -2.73 6.01 -2.01
N GLN A 26 -1.92 4.95 -2.09
CA GLN A 26 -0.47 5.09 -2.32
C GLN A 26 -0.16 5.63 -3.71
N ILE A 27 -0.87 5.15 -4.74
CA ILE A 27 -0.71 5.59 -6.13
C ILE A 27 -1.10 7.07 -6.26
N GLU A 28 -2.25 7.49 -5.74
CA GLU A 28 -2.66 8.90 -5.80
C GLU A 28 -1.69 9.84 -5.07
N ARG A 29 -1.12 9.41 -3.93
CA ARG A 29 -0.10 10.21 -3.22
C ARG A 29 1.21 10.33 -4.00
N ALA A 30 1.59 9.28 -4.73
CA ALA A 30 2.85 9.26 -5.48
C ALA A 30 2.75 10.01 -6.81
N PHE A 31 1.59 9.98 -7.48
CA PHE A 31 1.43 10.44 -8.86
C PHE A 31 0.40 11.57 -9.06
N GLY A 32 -0.31 11.96 -8.01
CA GLY A 32 -1.35 13.00 -8.05
C GLY A 32 -2.77 12.42 -8.16
N LYS A 33 -3.77 13.23 -7.81
CA LYS A 33 -5.18 12.81 -7.85
C LYS A 33 -5.59 12.49 -9.30
N GLY A 34 -6.27 11.36 -9.50
CA GLY A 34 -6.70 10.91 -10.83
C GLY A 34 -5.63 10.17 -11.64
N SER A 35 -4.49 9.83 -11.02
CA SER A 35 -3.45 8.99 -11.65
C SER A 35 -3.89 7.56 -11.95
N ILE A 36 -5.00 7.13 -11.34
CA ILE A 36 -5.62 5.84 -11.58
C ILE A 36 -7.15 6.06 -11.51
N MET A 37 -7.89 5.58 -12.51
CA MET A 37 -9.35 5.64 -12.60
C MET A 37 -9.87 4.31 -13.11
#